data_AF-A0AAV4JJK3-F1
#
_entry.id   AF-A0AAV4JJK3-F1
#
_cell.length_a   1.000
_cell.length_b   1.000
_cell.length_c   1.000
_cell.angle_alpha   90.00
_cell.angle_beta   90.00
_cell.angle_gamma   90.00
#
_symmetry.space_group_name_H-M   'P 1'
#
loop_
_entity.id
_entity.type
_entity.pdbx_description
1 polymer ?
#
loop_
_entity_poly.entity_id
_entity_poly.type
_entity_poly.pdbx_seq_one_letter_code
_entity_poly.pdbx_strand_id
1 'polypeptide(L)'
;MMYGCEAWSQKKDDDKRIEAAEMWFYRRILRVKWTDKRTNESVLKELKTERTLLNLINARKLKYVGHALRNHRRSLMKTVCEGRLDGRRRKGRPPISLITNLTTACGLSLHQIVQ
;
A
#
# COMPACT_ATOMS: atom_id res chain seq x y z
N MET A 1 3.11 -2.64 14.48
CA MET A 1 3.84 -2.75 13.20
C MET A 1 3.41 -1.73 12.15
N MET A 2 2.12 -1.36 12.04
CA MET A 2 1.65 -0.42 10.99
C MET A 2 1.72 1.07 11.39
N TYR A 3 2.36 1.41 12.50
CA TYR A 3 2.44 2.81 12.93
C TYR A 3 3.29 3.60 11.92
N GLY A 4 2.74 4.68 11.37
CA GLY A 4 3.44 5.53 10.41
C GLY A 4 3.59 4.95 9.00
N CYS A 5 2.99 3.80 8.67
CA CYS A 5 3.06 3.23 7.32
C CYS A 5 2.46 4.16 6.25
N GLU A 6 1.57 5.06 6.68
CA GLU A 6 0.93 6.10 5.86
C GLU A 6 1.91 7.05 5.17
N ALA A 7 3.08 7.28 5.79
CA ALA A 7 4.11 8.19 5.29
C ALA A 7 5.21 7.50 4.48
N TRP A 8 5.12 6.18 4.24
CA TRP A 8 6.20 5.43 3.61
C TRP A 8 6.21 5.57 2.07
N SER A 9 7.36 5.99 1.56
CA SER A 9 7.72 5.90 0.13
C SER A 9 8.16 4.47 -0.20
N GLN A 10 7.23 3.62 -0.64
CA GLN A 10 7.48 2.19 -0.87
C GLN A 10 7.98 1.94 -2.30
N LYS A 11 8.98 1.06 -2.43
CA LYS A 11 9.39 0.49 -3.72
C LYS A 11 8.69 -0.85 -3.91
N LYS A 12 8.63 -1.32 -5.16
CA LYS A 12 8.09 -2.66 -5.48
C LYS A 12 8.79 -3.80 -4.72
N ASP A 13 10.06 -3.63 -4.37
CA ASP A 13 10.79 -4.65 -3.58
C ASP A 13 10.35 -4.66 -2.12
N ASP A 14 9.95 -3.52 -1.57
CA ASP A 14 9.37 -3.44 -0.23
C ASP A 14 7.98 -4.11 -0.21
N ASP A 15 7.18 -3.95 -1.27
CA ASP A 15 5.90 -4.65 -1.43
C ASP A 15 6.09 -6.18 -1.38
N LYS A 16 7.06 -6.71 -2.14
CA LYS A 16 7.40 -8.14 -2.14
C LYS A 16 7.85 -8.62 -0.77
N ARG A 17 8.62 -7.81 -0.03
CA ARG A 17 9.06 -8.13 1.32
C ARG A 17 7.88 -8.20 2.29
N ILE A 18 6.91 -7.31 2.17
CA ILE A 18 5.68 -7.31 2.98
C ILE A 18 4.86 -8.57 2.70
N GLU A 19 4.66 -8.94 1.44
CA GLU A 19 3.95 -10.17 1.07
C GLU A 19 4.68 -11.43 1.59
N ALA A 20 6.01 -11.46 1.50
CA ALA A 20 6.82 -12.55 2.03
C ALA A 20 6.73 -12.63 3.57
N ALA A 21 6.74 -11.48 4.26
CA ALA A 21 6.57 -11.40 5.70
C ALA A 21 5.17 -11.89 6.12
N GLU A 22 4.12 -11.51 5.40
CA GLU A 22 2.75 -11.99 5.61
C GLU A 22 2.67 -13.51 5.50
N MET A 23 3.23 -14.09 4.43
CA MET A 23 3.30 -15.54 4.27
C MET A 23 4.14 -16.22 5.35
N TRP A 24 5.19 -15.58 5.84
CA TRP A 24 6.01 -16.08 6.94
C TRP A 24 5.22 -16.13 8.25
N PHE A 25 4.42 -15.09 8.56
CA PHE A 25 3.53 -15.11 9.71
C PHE A 25 2.52 -16.26 9.63
N TYR A 26 1.87 -16.46 8.47
CA TYR A 26 0.91 -17.56 8.28
C TYR A 26 1.54 -18.94 8.47
N ARG A 27 2.72 -19.17 7.88
CA ARG A 27 3.47 -20.42 8.10
C ARG A 27 3.81 -20.65 9.56
N ARG A 28 4.14 -19.59 10.29
CA ARG A 28 4.49 -19.68 11.72
C ARG A 28 3.27 -19.97 12.59
N ILE A 29 2.10 -19.38 12.28
CA ILE A 29 0.82 -19.65 12.95
C ILE A 29 0.43 -21.11 12.77
N LEU A 30 0.51 -21.62 11.54
CA LEU A 30 0.20 -23.02 11.20
C LEU A 30 1.32 -24.00 11.59
N ARG A 31 2.45 -23.52 12.13
CA ARG A 31 3.63 -24.31 12.49
C ARG A 31 4.13 -25.22 11.35
N VAL A 32 4.03 -24.74 10.12
CA VAL A 32 4.46 -25.49 8.92
C VAL A 32 5.97 -25.71 8.97
N LYS A 33 6.41 -26.97 8.89
CA LYS A 33 7.83 -27.28 8.82
C LYS A 33 8.33 -27.06 7.40
N TRP A 34 9.60 -26.71 7.25
CA TRP A 34 10.22 -26.55 5.93
C TRP A 34 10.19 -27.87 5.12
N THR A 35 10.20 -29.02 5.82
CA THR A 35 10.11 -30.37 5.23
C THR A 35 8.80 -30.64 4.53
N ASP A 36 7.73 -29.95 4.92
CA ASP A 36 6.38 -30.19 4.41
C ASP A 36 6.22 -29.67 2.97
N LYS A 37 7.20 -28.90 2.46
CA LYS A 37 7.25 -28.35 1.09
C LYS A 37 5.92 -27.76 0.60
N ARG A 38 5.17 -27.13 1.51
CA ARG A 38 3.83 -26.58 1.22
C ARG A 38 3.89 -25.33 0.34
N THR A 39 3.00 -25.30 -0.65
CA THR A 39 2.78 -24.13 -1.51
C THR A 39 2.12 -22.98 -0.74
N ASN A 40 2.35 -21.74 -1.18
CA ASN A 40 1.69 -20.57 -0.58
C ASN A 40 0.16 -20.65 -0.67
N GLU A 41 -0.36 -21.15 -1.78
CA GLU A 41 -1.81 -21.30 -2.03
C GLU A 41 -2.46 -22.28 -1.05
N SER A 42 -1.79 -23.40 -0.75
CA SER A 42 -2.29 -24.37 0.24
C SER A 42 -2.42 -23.74 1.63
N VAL A 43 -1.42 -22.94 2.05
CA VAL A 43 -1.42 -22.23 3.32
C VAL A 43 -2.57 -21.23 3.41
N LEU A 44 -2.80 -20.46 2.34
CA LEU A 44 -3.90 -19.48 2.29
C LEU A 44 -5.28 -20.16 2.29
N LYS A 45 -5.43 -21.28 1.57
CA LYS A 45 -6.67 -22.05 1.52
C LYS A 45 -7.05 -22.65 2.88
N GLU A 46 -6.06 -23.13 3.64
CA GLU A 46 -6.26 -23.67 4.98
C GLU A 46 -6.73 -22.60 5.96
N LEU A 47 -6.13 -21.41 5.90
CA LEU A 47 -6.56 -20.26 6.71
C LEU A 47 -7.86 -19.63 6.22
N LYS A 48 -8.32 -19.97 5.01
CA LYS A 48 -9.47 -19.33 4.33
C LYS A 48 -9.32 -17.81 4.24
N THR A 49 -8.10 -17.34 4.04
CA THR A 49 -7.75 -15.92 3.98
C THR A 49 -6.96 -15.60 2.72
N GLU A 50 -7.14 -14.39 2.22
CA GLU A 50 -6.31 -13.82 1.16
C GLU A 50 -5.20 -12.94 1.75
N ARG A 51 -4.25 -12.53 0.90
CA ARG A 51 -3.23 -11.55 1.30
C ARG A 51 -3.90 -10.19 1.46
N THR A 52 -3.85 -9.65 2.66
CA THR A 52 -4.56 -8.41 3.02
C THR A 52 -3.62 -7.33 3.53
N LEU A 53 -2.42 -7.68 3.97
CA LEU A 53 -1.51 -6.75 4.64
C LEU A 53 -1.11 -5.57 3.74
N LEU A 54 -0.70 -5.85 2.50
CA LEU A 54 -0.31 -4.82 1.54
C LEU A 54 -1.49 -3.91 1.20
N ASN A 55 -2.67 -4.49 0.97
CA ASN A 55 -3.90 -3.75 0.66
C ASN A 55 -4.31 -2.84 1.83
N LEU A 56 -4.20 -3.31 3.06
CA LEU A 56 -4.48 -2.54 4.27
C LEU A 56 -3.52 -1.36 4.43
N ILE A 57 -2.23 -1.56 4.16
CA ILE A 57 -1.23 -0.47 4.18
C ILE A 57 -1.57 0.58 3.12
N ASN A 58 -1.89 0.15 1.89
CA ASN A 58 -2.25 1.06 0.82
C ASN A 58 -3.54 1.83 1.13
N ALA A 59 -4.54 1.17 1.72
CA ALA A 59 -5.79 1.80 2.13
C ALA A 59 -5.56 2.88 3.20
N ARG A 60 -4.68 2.61 4.18
CA ARG A 60 -4.29 3.61 5.19
C ARG A 60 -3.56 4.80 4.57
N LYS A 61 -2.62 4.56 3.66
CA LYS A 61 -1.95 5.63 2.90
C LYS A 61 -2.96 6.50 2.15
N LEU A 62 -3.93 5.87 1.48
CA LEU A 62 -4.97 6.60 0.75
C LEU A 62 -5.87 7.41 1.69
N LYS A 63 -6.23 6.86 2.85
CA LYS A 63 -6.97 7.58 3.90
C LYS A 63 -6.20 8.79 4.44
N TYR A 64 -4.90 8.63 4.67
CA TYR A 64 -4.02 9.73 5.09
C TYR A 64 -3.94 10.84 4.03
N VAL A 65 -3.78 10.47 2.76
CA VAL A 65 -3.83 11.43 1.64
C VAL A 65 -5.17 12.15 1.59
N GLY A 66 -6.28 11.42 1.73
CA GLY A 66 -7.62 12.02 1.82
C GLY A 66 -7.74 13.03 2.97
N HIS A 67 -7.26 12.67 4.17
CA HIS A 67 -7.22 13.58 5.32
C HIS A 67 -6.35 14.83 5.06
N ALA A 68 -5.17 14.65 4.46
CA ALA A 68 -4.26 15.75 4.13
C ALA A 68 -4.89 16.72 3.12
N LEU A 69 -5.66 16.23 2.16
CA LEU A 69 -6.36 17.06 1.16
C LEU A 69 -7.57 17.82 1.72
N ARG A 70 -8.25 17.29 2.75
CA ARG A 70 -9.36 17.97 3.43
C ARG A 70 -8.90 19.18 4.27
N ASN A 71 -7.64 19.21 4.71
CA ASN A 71 -7.14 20.26 5.58
C ASN A 71 -6.73 21.52 4.80
N HIS A 72 -7.60 22.54 4.80
CA HIS A 72 -7.37 23.82 4.12
C HIS A 72 -6.18 24.64 4.65
N ARG A 73 -5.64 24.35 5.85
CA ARG A 73 -4.50 25.09 6.43
C ARG A 73 -3.14 24.62 5.91
N ARG A 74 -3.03 23.42 5.33
CA ARG A 74 -1.75 22.85 4.85
C ARG A 74 -1.70 22.81 3.32
N SER A 75 -1.59 23.98 2.69
CA SER A 75 -1.44 24.12 1.23
C SER A 75 -0.27 23.30 0.68
N LEU A 76 0.86 23.26 1.40
CA LEU A 76 2.05 22.52 0.99
C LEU A 76 1.81 21.01 0.86
N MET A 77 1.14 20.40 1.84
CA MET A 77 0.85 18.96 1.81
C MET A 77 -0.09 18.62 0.65
N LYS A 78 -1.07 19.49 0.39
CA LYS A 78 -1.96 19.37 -0.78
C LYS A 78 -1.16 19.41 -2.09
N THR A 79 -0.26 20.38 -2.26
CA THR A 79 0.61 20.48 -3.45
C THR A 79 1.51 19.27 -3.62
N VAL A 80 2.10 18.76 -2.53
CA VAL A 80 2.96 17.57 -2.56
C VAL A 80 2.18 16.31 -2.93
N CYS A 81 1.00 16.09 -2.34
CA CYS A 81 0.16 14.92 -2.60
C CYS A 81 -0.45 14.94 -4.01
N GLU A 82 -0.91 16.09 -4.49
CA GLU A 82 -1.42 16.26 -5.87
C GLU A 82 -0.29 16.15 -6.90
N GLY A 83 0.96 16.46 -6.51
CA GLY A 83 2.12 16.43 -7.39
C GLY A 83 2.01 17.40 -8.57
N ARG A 84 1.08 18.37 -8.49
CA ARG A 84 0.92 19.49 -9.41
C ARG A 84 2.00 20.52 -9.10
N LEU A 85 3.16 20.31 -9.71
CA LEU A 85 4.23 21.30 -9.77
C LEU A 85 4.15 21.98 -11.13
N ASP A 86 4.25 23.30 -11.15
CA ASP A 86 4.31 24.04 -12.41
C ASP A 86 5.54 23.62 -13.23
N GLY A 87 5.31 23.25 -14.49
CA GLY A 87 6.36 22.84 -15.43
C GLY A 87 6.18 21.45 -16.05
N ARG A 88 7.01 21.15 -17.05
CA ARG A 88 6.98 19.88 -17.78
C ARG A 88 7.68 18.78 -16.98
N ARG A 89 7.09 17.58 -16.94
CA ARG A 89 7.74 16.40 -16.34
C ARG A 89 9.06 16.10 -17.06
N ARG A 90 10.15 15.99 -16.30
CA ARG A 90 11.47 15.63 -16.84
C ARG A 90 11.45 14.19 -17.39
N LYS A 91 12.19 13.96 -18.48
CA LYS A 91 12.40 12.62 -19.06
C LYS A 91 12.95 11.68 -17.97
N GLY A 92 12.31 10.53 -17.78
CA GLY A 92 12.65 9.54 -16.76
C GLY A 92 11.78 9.57 -15.49
N ARG A 93 11.02 10.65 -15.22
CA ARG A 93 10.03 10.65 -14.13
C ARG A 93 8.81 9.80 -14.55
N PRO A 94 8.36 8.82 -13.74
CA PRO A 94 7.17 8.03 -14.06
C PRO A 94 5.94 8.93 -14.29
N PRO A 95 5.07 8.63 -15.28
CA PRO A 95 3.88 9.42 -15.59
C PRO A 95 2.72 9.15 -14.60
N ILE A 96 3.01 8.65 -13.40
CA ILE A 96 2.03 8.23 -12.39
C ILE A 96 2.17 9.12 -11.17
N SER A 97 1.05 9.66 -10.69
CA SER A 97 0.97 10.41 -9.43
C SER A 97 0.82 9.46 -8.25
N LEU A 98 1.12 9.93 -7.03
CA LEU A 98 0.93 9.15 -5.80
C LEU A 98 -0.54 8.69 -5.66
N ILE A 99 -1.48 9.61 -5.86
CA ILE A 99 -2.93 9.32 -5.78
C ILE A 99 -3.32 8.26 -6.81
N THR A 100 -2.83 8.40 -8.05
CA THR A 100 -3.09 7.43 -9.12
C THR A 100 -2.53 6.06 -8.75
N ASN A 101 -1.29 5.99 -8.25
CA ASN A 101 -0.66 4.74 -7.83
C ASN A 101 -1.46 4.03 -6.73
N LEU A 102 -1.85 4.76 -5.68
CA LEU A 102 -2.62 4.23 -4.55
C LEU A 102 -4.03 3.79 -4.96
N THR A 103 -4.69 4.56 -5.84
CA THR A 103 -6.02 4.23 -6.38
C THR A 103 -5.96 2.94 -7.19
N THR A 104 -4.94 2.78 -8.04
CA THR A 104 -4.72 1.55 -8.82
C THR A 104 -4.40 0.36 -7.92
N ALA A 105 -3.61 0.56 -6.85
CA ALA A 105 -3.24 -0.52 -5.94
C ALA A 105 -4.38 -0.98 -5.02
N CYS A 106 -5.25 -0.06 -4.56
CA CYS A 106 -6.37 -0.40 -3.69
C CYS A 106 -7.65 -0.77 -4.43
N GLY A 107 -7.81 -0.35 -5.69
CA GLY A 107 -9.10 -0.37 -6.39
C GLY A 107 -10.14 0.60 -5.80
N LEU A 108 -9.76 1.41 -4.82
CA LEU A 108 -10.62 2.39 -4.14
C LEU A 108 -10.34 3.79 -4.69
N SER A 109 -11.40 4.55 -4.98
CA SER A 109 -11.26 5.93 -5.40
C SER A 109 -11.09 6.88 -4.21
N LEU A 110 -10.34 7.95 -4.41
CA LEU A 110 -10.17 8.99 -3.39
C LEU A 110 -11.51 9.62 -2.97
N HIS A 111 -12.45 9.75 -3.90
CA HIS A 111 -13.81 10.26 -3.64
C HIS A 111 -14.58 9.38 -2.64
N GLN A 112 -14.46 8.05 -2.72
CA GLN A 112 -15.11 7.12 -1.79
C GLN A 112 -14.55 7.22 -0.36
N ILE A 113 -13.33 7.76 -0.19
CA ILE A 113 -12.66 7.85 1.11
C ILE A 113 -12.74 9.28 1.69
N VAL A 114 -13.08 10.29 0.88
CA VAL A 114 -13.15 11.71 1.27
C VAL A 114 -14.53 12.14 1.84
N GLN A 115 -15.50 11.23 1.96
CA GLN A 115 -16.73 11.49 2.75
C GLN A 115 -16.42 11.57 4.25
#